data_AF-J9FYA2-F1
#
_entry.id   AF-J9FYA2-F1
#
_cell.length_a   1.000
_cell.length_b   1.000
_cell.length_c   1.000
_cell.angle_alpha   90.00
_cell.angle_beta   90.00
_cell.angle_gamma   90.00
#
_symmetry.space_group_name_H-M   'P 1'
#
loop_
_entity.id
_entity.type
_entity.pdbx_description
1 polymer ?
#
loop_
_entity_poly.entity_id
_entity_poly.type
_entity_poly.pdbx_seq_one_letter_code
_entity_poly.pdbx_strand_id
1 'polypeptide(L)'
;MGGKVGKAISKGIMDKPVIFRTHGGRAGDMENGSSKIDIAFLAAPTADNMGNCSGKYGPSACGSLGYAFSDAVHAQKVVVITDNLVSYPLKDTSINEGYVDYVVEVPQIGDPAKIVSGTTKITRDPVGLRIAGLAAQVVKHSGYLKDGFSFQTGAGGASLAVAKYVEEMIGKR
;
A
#
# COMPACT_ATOMS: atom_id res chain seq x y z
N MET A 1 8.30 2.64 -8.65
CA MET A 1 9.78 2.58 -8.78
C MET A 1 10.32 3.99 -8.88
N GLY A 2 11.32 4.36 -8.07
CA GLY A 2 11.89 5.71 -8.10
C GLY A 2 12.65 6.02 -9.39
N GLY A 3 12.76 7.30 -9.74
CA GLY A 3 13.38 7.73 -11.01
C GLY A 3 14.83 7.28 -11.20
N LYS A 4 15.60 7.14 -10.11
CA LYS A 4 16.99 6.66 -10.16
C LYS A 4 17.07 5.20 -10.65
N VAL A 5 16.27 4.31 -10.06
CA VAL A 5 16.24 2.88 -10.41
C VAL A 5 15.74 2.70 -11.85
N GLY A 6 14.65 3.37 -12.22
CA GLY A 6 14.12 3.31 -13.58
C GLY A 6 15.14 3.74 -14.64
N LYS A 7 15.85 4.85 -14.40
CA LYS A 7 16.90 5.32 -15.33
C LYS A 7 18.07 4.34 -15.45
N ALA A 8 18.46 3.68 -14.36
CA ALA A 8 19.52 2.69 -14.39
C ALA A 8 19.11 1.45 -15.20
N ILE A 9 17.89 0.94 -14.98
CA ILE A 9 17.33 -0.18 -15.76
C ILE A 9 17.24 0.19 -17.24
N SER A 10 16.74 1.37 -17.58
CA SER A 10 16.66 1.84 -18.96
C SER A 10 18.02 2.00 -19.65
N LYS A 11 19.10 2.12 -18.88
CA LYS A 11 20.48 2.14 -19.39
C LYS A 11 21.09 0.74 -19.55
N GLY A 12 20.31 -0.32 -19.33
CA GLY A 12 20.78 -1.70 -19.52
C GLY A 12 21.66 -2.22 -18.39
N ILE A 13 21.49 -1.74 -17.15
CA ILE A 13 22.27 -2.23 -16.00
C ILE A 13 21.97 -3.70 -15.65
N MET A 14 20.86 -4.27 -16.17
CA MET A 14 20.41 -5.62 -15.88
C MET A 14 20.57 -6.52 -17.11
N ASP A 15 21.14 -7.71 -16.93
CA ASP A 15 21.23 -8.74 -17.99
C ASP A 15 19.86 -9.35 -18.34
N LYS A 16 18.94 -9.35 -17.37
CA LYS A 16 17.57 -9.87 -17.53
C LYS A 16 16.57 -8.72 -17.44
N PRO A 17 15.50 -8.74 -18.26
CA PRO A 17 14.48 -7.71 -18.20
C PRO A 17 13.75 -7.74 -16.84
N VAL A 18 13.44 -6.55 -16.33
CA VAL A 18 12.60 -6.41 -15.14
C VAL A 18 11.15 -6.70 -15.50
N ILE A 19 10.51 -7.60 -14.75
CA ILE A 19 9.12 -7.97 -14.96
C ILE A 19 8.22 -7.06 -14.11
N PHE A 20 7.41 -6.24 -14.78
CA PHE A 20 6.39 -5.43 -14.13
C PHE A 20 5.11 -6.23 -13.96
N ARG A 21 4.56 -6.23 -12.74
CA ARG A 21 3.30 -6.86 -12.40
C ARG A 21 2.38 -5.83 -11.75
N THR A 22 1.07 -5.98 -11.99
CA THR A 22 0.07 -5.23 -11.22
C THR A 22 0.02 -5.76 -9.78
N HIS A 23 -0.60 -5.02 -8.86
CA HIS A 23 -0.75 -5.47 -7.48
C HIS A 23 -1.47 -6.82 -7.39
N GLY A 24 -2.61 -6.97 -8.09
CA GLY A 24 -3.33 -8.24 -8.15
C GLY A 24 -2.56 -9.36 -8.87
N GLY A 25 -1.87 -9.02 -9.97
CA GLY A 25 -1.07 -10.00 -10.72
C GLY A 25 0.09 -10.57 -9.90
N ARG A 26 0.75 -9.74 -9.08
CA ARG A 26 1.80 -10.21 -8.17
C ARG A 26 1.26 -11.22 -7.15
N ALA A 27 0.13 -10.93 -6.51
CA ALA A 27 -0.49 -11.85 -5.55
C ALA A 27 -0.92 -13.15 -6.25
N GLY A 28 -1.56 -13.05 -7.43
CA GLY A 28 -1.97 -14.22 -8.21
C GLY A 28 -0.80 -15.11 -8.65
N ASP A 29 0.34 -14.52 -9.02
CA ASP A 29 1.54 -15.28 -9.39
C ASP A 29 2.19 -16.02 -8.21
N MET A 30 2.04 -15.50 -6.99
CA MET A 30 2.49 -16.20 -5.78
C MET A 30 1.56 -17.36 -5.45
N GLU A 31 0.25 -17.12 -5.48
CA GLU A 31 -0.79 -18.12 -5.24
C GLU A 31 -0.70 -19.29 -6.23
N ASN A 32 -0.50 -19.00 -7.52
CA ASN A 32 -0.40 -20.03 -8.55
C ASN A 32 1.00 -20.68 -8.66
N GLY A 33 1.96 -20.27 -7.84
CA GLY A 33 3.31 -20.82 -7.78
C GLY A 33 4.27 -20.38 -8.90
N SER A 34 3.88 -19.46 -9.77
CA SER A 34 4.74 -18.88 -10.83
C SER A 34 5.81 -17.94 -10.28
N SER A 35 5.59 -17.41 -9.07
CA SER A 35 6.55 -16.59 -8.33
C SER A 35 6.73 -17.15 -6.92
N LYS A 36 7.86 -17.78 -6.66
CA LYS A 36 8.18 -18.35 -5.35
C LYS A 36 9.06 -17.39 -4.55
N ILE A 37 8.69 -17.15 -3.30
CA ILE A 37 9.49 -16.39 -2.35
C ILE A 37 10.16 -17.36 -1.41
N ASP A 38 11.49 -17.46 -1.46
CA ASP A 38 12.23 -18.30 -0.52
C ASP A 38 12.29 -17.66 0.87
N ILE A 39 12.53 -16.34 0.93
CA ILE A 39 12.56 -15.58 2.19
C ILE A 39 11.91 -14.22 1.98
N ALA A 40 10.96 -13.86 2.84
CA ALA A 40 10.36 -12.53 2.92
C ALA A 40 10.94 -11.75 4.10
N PHE A 41 11.47 -10.56 3.83
CA PHE A 41 11.87 -9.59 4.86
C PHE A 41 10.81 -8.51 4.98
N LEU A 42 10.02 -8.56 6.05
CA LEU A 42 8.87 -7.69 6.26
C LEU A 42 9.18 -6.65 7.34
N ALA A 43 9.30 -5.39 6.93
CA ALA A 43 9.37 -4.30 7.87
C ALA A 43 7.98 -4.06 8.51
N ALA A 44 7.87 -4.22 9.82
CA ALA A 44 6.65 -3.99 10.57
C ALA A 44 6.90 -3.00 11.72
N PRO A 45 6.18 -1.86 11.78
CA PRO A 45 6.35 -0.82 12.80
C PRO A 45 6.20 -1.26 14.26
N THR A 46 5.56 -2.39 14.52
CA THR A 46 5.48 -3.00 15.85
C THR A 46 5.35 -4.50 15.70
N ALA A 47 6.08 -5.25 16.50
CA ALA A 47 5.98 -6.70 16.58
C ALA A 47 6.23 -7.18 18.01
N ASP A 48 5.64 -8.31 18.40
CA ASP A 48 6.09 -9.05 19.58
C ASP A 48 7.16 -10.09 19.23
N ASN A 49 7.73 -10.73 20.24
CA ASN A 49 8.80 -11.72 20.08
C ASN A 49 8.34 -13.05 19.45
N MET A 50 7.03 -13.27 19.26
CA MET A 50 6.47 -14.46 18.61
C MET A 50 6.12 -14.21 17.14
N GLY A 51 6.12 -12.96 16.69
CA GLY A 51 5.92 -12.58 15.29
C GLY A 51 4.55 -11.97 14.99
N ASN A 52 3.69 -11.76 15.98
CA ASN A 52 2.51 -10.93 15.76
C ASN A 52 2.98 -9.51 15.46
N CYS A 53 2.66 -8.97 14.28
CA CYS A 53 3.10 -7.63 13.88
C CYS A 53 1.98 -6.76 13.30
N SER A 54 2.08 -5.45 13.53
CA SER A 54 1.09 -4.46 13.12
C SER A 54 1.74 -3.22 12.50
N GLY A 55 1.09 -2.68 11.47
CA GLY A 55 1.45 -1.39 10.87
C GLY A 55 0.83 -0.18 11.57
N LYS A 56 -0.04 -0.41 12.56
CA LYS A 56 -0.86 0.64 13.21
C LYS A 56 -0.11 1.38 14.33
N TYR A 57 0.87 0.74 14.94
CA TYR A 57 1.54 1.21 16.16
C TYR A 57 3.03 1.47 15.92
N GLY A 58 3.70 2.06 16.91
CA GLY A 58 5.15 2.28 16.88
C GLY A 58 5.58 3.56 16.15
N PRO A 59 6.88 3.87 16.19
CA PRO A 59 7.42 5.14 15.71
C PRO A 59 7.28 5.28 14.19
N SER A 60 7.30 4.16 13.45
CA SER A 60 7.22 4.11 11.99
C SER A 60 5.84 3.69 11.47
N ALA A 61 4.77 3.89 12.24
CA ALA A 61 3.41 3.45 11.89
C ALA A 61 3.00 3.85 10.46
N CYS A 62 2.81 2.85 9.60
CA CYS A 62 2.51 3.02 8.16
C CYS A 62 1.05 2.69 7.79
N GLY A 63 0.25 2.23 8.76
CA GLY A 63 -1.13 1.82 8.55
C GLY A 63 -1.24 0.39 8.03
N SER A 64 -1.86 0.22 6.86
CA SER A 64 -2.14 -1.11 6.29
C SER A 64 -0.86 -1.85 5.89
N LEU A 65 -0.80 -3.15 6.21
CA LEU A 65 0.25 -4.09 5.77
C LEU A 65 -0.22 -5.00 4.62
N GLY A 66 -1.23 -4.59 3.84
CA GLY A 66 -1.89 -5.45 2.85
C GLY A 66 -0.96 -6.11 1.82
N TYR A 67 0.11 -5.44 1.38
CA TYR A 67 1.09 -6.06 0.48
C TYR A 67 1.98 -7.08 1.19
N ALA A 68 2.44 -6.76 2.40
CA ALA A 68 3.29 -7.64 3.20
C ALA A 68 2.54 -8.91 3.65
N PHE A 69 1.22 -8.82 3.86
CA PHE A 69 0.40 -9.98 4.20
C PHE A 69 0.49 -11.08 3.13
N SER A 70 0.47 -10.70 1.85
CA SER A 70 0.61 -11.67 0.76
C SER A 70 1.97 -12.38 0.79
N ASP A 71 3.03 -11.67 1.16
CA ASP A 71 4.38 -12.24 1.26
C ASP A 71 4.49 -13.17 2.47
N ALA A 72 3.88 -12.80 3.60
CA ALA A 72 3.87 -13.61 4.81
C ALA A 72 3.19 -14.98 4.59
N VAL A 73 2.10 -15.00 3.82
CA VAL A 73 1.34 -16.22 3.54
C VAL A 73 2.06 -17.16 2.56
N HIS A 74 2.84 -16.61 1.62
CA HIS A 74 3.37 -17.39 0.47
C HIS A 74 4.87 -17.67 0.53
N ALA A 75 5.63 -16.96 1.38
CA ALA A 75 7.05 -17.20 1.51
C ALA A 75 7.33 -18.50 2.26
N GLN A 76 8.42 -19.19 1.89
CA GLN A 76 8.88 -20.36 2.63
C GLN A 76 9.42 -19.99 4.01
N LYS A 77 9.97 -18.78 4.15
CA LYS A 77 10.43 -18.21 5.41
C LYS A 77 10.09 -16.73 5.51
N VAL A 78 9.73 -16.28 6.70
CA VAL A 78 9.34 -14.90 6.99
C VAL A 78 10.16 -14.36 8.14
N VAL A 79 10.81 -13.23 7.89
CA VAL A 79 11.58 -12.46 8.87
C VAL A 79 10.89 -11.11 9.05
N VAL A 80 10.31 -10.88 10.21
CA VAL A 80 9.78 -9.57 10.60
C VAL A 80 10.92 -8.73 11.16
N ILE A 81 11.06 -7.51 10.64
CA ILE A 81 12.01 -6.50 11.10
C ILE A 81 11.21 -5.37 11.74
N THR A 82 11.42 -5.11 13.02
CA THR A 82 10.65 -4.11 13.80
C THR A 82 11.55 -3.07 14.44
N ASP A 83 11.06 -1.83 14.56
CA ASP A 83 11.67 -0.77 15.36
C ASP A 83 10.90 -0.48 16.66
N ASN A 84 9.97 -1.36 17.01
CA ASN A 84 9.25 -1.34 18.28
C ASN A 84 8.89 -2.77 18.69
N LEU A 85 9.80 -3.44 19.40
CA LEU A 85 9.54 -4.75 19.96
C LEU A 85 8.70 -4.62 21.24
N VAL A 86 7.58 -5.33 21.32
CA VAL A 86 6.66 -5.26 22.46
C VAL A 86 6.47 -6.61 23.14
N SER A 87 5.89 -6.60 24.35
CA SER A 87 5.58 -7.82 25.09
C SER A 87 4.46 -8.62 24.42
N TYR A 88 4.62 -9.94 24.37
CA TYR A 88 3.58 -10.86 23.92
C TYR A 88 2.37 -10.89 24.88
N PRO A 89 1.13 -11.01 24.35
CA PRO A 89 0.77 -10.96 22.94
C PRO A 89 0.51 -9.54 22.44
N LEU A 90 1.03 -9.21 21.25
CA LEU A 90 0.55 -8.07 20.48
C LEU A 90 -0.86 -8.37 19.98
N LYS A 91 -1.87 -7.82 20.66
CA LYS A 91 -3.27 -7.88 20.27
C LYS A 91 -3.54 -6.94 19.08
N ASP A 92 -4.59 -7.23 18.31
CA ASP A 92 -4.94 -6.48 17.08
C ASP A 92 -3.82 -6.47 16.02
N THR A 93 -3.23 -7.66 15.82
CA THR A 93 -2.17 -7.87 14.83
C THR A 93 -2.68 -7.82 13.39
N SER A 94 -1.84 -7.35 12.46
CA SER A 94 -2.11 -7.41 11.02
C SER A 94 -1.64 -8.71 10.38
N ILE A 95 -0.51 -9.25 10.86
CA ILE A 95 0.04 -10.55 10.46
C ILE A 95 0.26 -11.34 11.75
N ASN A 96 -0.35 -12.53 11.84
CA ASN A 96 -0.26 -13.37 13.03
C ASN A 96 1.06 -14.17 13.05
N GLU A 97 1.52 -14.49 14.26
CA GLU A 97 2.71 -15.32 14.52
C GLU A 97 2.77 -16.63 13.72
N GLY A 98 1.64 -17.23 13.35
CA GLY A 98 1.61 -18.45 12.54
C GLY A 98 2.21 -18.33 11.14
N TYR A 99 2.48 -17.10 10.67
CA TYR A 99 3.13 -16.82 9.39
C TYR A 99 4.58 -16.33 9.53
N VAL A 100 5.17 -16.34 10.73
CA VAL A 100 6.47 -15.70 11.00
C VAL A 100 7.46 -16.69 11.60
N ASP A 101 8.65 -16.77 11.02
CA ASP A 101 9.72 -17.63 11.53
C ASP A 101 10.69 -16.88 12.47
N TYR A 102 10.95 -15.60 12.18
CA TYR A 102 11.93 -14.80 12.93
C TYR A 102 11.45 -13.36 13.14
N VAL A 103 11.83 -12.80 14.29
CA VAL A 103 11.65 -11.38 14.60
C VAL A 103 13.00 -10.76 14.92
N VAL A 104 13.31 -9.63 14.29
CA VAL A 104 14.55 -8.89 14.49
C VAL A 104 14.21 -7.44 14.83
N GLU A 105 14.68 -6.99 16.00
CA GLU A 105 14.60 -5.58 16.40
C GLU A 105 15.76 -4.80 15.78
N VAL A 106 15.45 -3.64 15.19
CA VAL A 106 16.42 -2.68 14.64
C VAL A 106 16.08 -1.27 15.12
N PRO A 107 17.04 -0.32 15.13
CA PRO A 107 16.75 1.03 15.64
C PRO A 107 15.69 1.81 14.85
N GLN A 108 15.54 1.53 13.54
CA GLN A 108 14.65 2.27 12.66
C GLN A 108 14.36 1.49 11.38
N ILE A 109 13.10 1.41 10.96
CA ILE A 109 12.70 0.77 9.68
C ILE A 109 12.26 1.78 8.60
N GLY A 110 12.00 3.02 8.98
CA GLY A 110 11.49 4.04 8.07
C GLY A 110 11.63 5.46 8.62
N ASP A 111 11.28 6.45 7.80
CA ASP A 111 11.27 7.87 8.17
C ASP A 111 9.82 8.35 8.42
N PRO A 112 9.38 8.50 9.68
CA PRO A 112 8.00 8.83 10.01
C PRO A 112 7.55 10.18 9.43
N ALA A 113 8.48 11.14 9.30
CA ALA A 113 8.19 12.45 8.72
C ALA A 113 7.79 12.37 7.23
N LYS A 114 8.07 11.25 6.57
CA LYS A 114 7.75 11.03 5.15
C LYS A 114 6.55 10.10 4.91
N ILE A 115 6.00 9.48 5.95
CA ILE A 115 4.86 8.55 5.80
C ILE A 115 3.61 9.28 5.26
N VAL A 116 3.41 10.54 5.64
CA VAL A 116 2.28 11.38 5.18
C VAL A 116 2.69 12.33 4.03
N SER A 117 3.67 11.93 3.21
CA SER A 117 4.26 12.87 2.24
C SER A 117 3.45 13.06 0.95
N GLY A 118 2.81 14.23 0.86
CA GLY A 118 2.73 15.07 -0.34
C GLY A 118 1.72 14.72 -1.43
N THR A 119 1.56 13.44 -1.80
CA THR A 119 0.74 13.04 -2.95
C THR A 119 -0.76 13.24 -2.71
N THR A 120 -1.19 13.19 -1.45
CA THR A 120 -2.59 13.29 -1.01
C THR A 120 -3.12 14.73 -0.99
N LYS A 121 -2.88 15.47 -2.07
CA LYS A 121 -3.38 16.84 -2.23
C LYS A 121 -4.29 16.93 -3.45
N ILE A 122 -5.43 17.59 -3.25
CA ILE A 122 -6.32 18.02 -4.33
C ILE A 122 -5.54 19.01 -5.20
N THR A 123 -5.67 18.86 -6.52
CA THR A 123 -5.06 19.80 -7.47
C THR A 123 -5.61 21.22 -7.29
N ARG A 124 -4.76 22.23 -7.40
CA ARG A 124 -5.16 23.65 -7.49
C ARG A 124 -5.10 24.17 -8.93
N ASP A 125 -4.58 23.36 -9.85
CA ASP A 125 -4.50 23.71 -11.26
C ASP A 125 -5.92 23.72 -11.87
N PRO A 126 -6.35 24.82 -12.51
CA PRO A 126 -7.69 24.92 -13.09
C PRO A 126 -7.97 23.87 -14.16
N VAL A 127 -6.95 23.39 -14.89
CA VAL A 127 -7.12 22.31 -15.87
C VAL A 127 -7.44 21.00 -15.15
N GLY A 128 -6.67 20.64 -14.13
CA GLY A 128 -6.94 19.48 -13.29
C GLY A 128 -8.32 19.51 -12.60
N LEU A 129 -8.75 20.67 -12.13
CA LEU A 129 -10.09 20.85 -11.55
C LEU A 129 -11.20 20.66 -12.60
N ARG A 130 -11.01 21.18 -13.82
CA ARG A 130 -11.95 20.95 -14.93
C ARG A 130 -12.06 19.48 -15.31
N ILE A 131 -10.93 18.76 -15.37
CA ILE A 131 -10.91 17.31 -15.61
C ILE A 131 -11.70 16.58 -14.51
N ALA A 132 -11.45 16.93 -13.25
CA ALA A 132 -12.15 16.30 -12.13
C ALA A 132 -13.66 16.55 -12.15
N GLY A 133 -14.09 17.77 -12.47
CA GLY A 133 -15.51 18.11 -12.62
C GLY A 133 -16.18 17.32 -13.75
N LEU A 134 -15.53 17.18 -14.90
CA LEU A 134 -16.02 16.36 -16.01
C LEU A 134 -16.12 14.88 -15.64
N ALA A 135 -15.09 14.33 -14.99
CA ALA A 135 -15.10 12.94 -14.53
C ALA A 135 -16.24 12.68 -13.52
N ALA A 136 -16.51 13.62 -12.62
CA ALA A 136 -17.64 13.50 -11.70
C ALA A 136 -19.00 13.52 -12.42
N GLN A 137 -19.16 14.29 -13.51
CA GLN A 137 -20.37 14.22 -14.34
C GLN A 137 -20.53 12.83 -14.99
N VAL A 138 -19.45 12.21 -15.45
CA VAL A 138 -19.49 10.82 -15.95
C VAL A 138 -19.98 9.87 -14.85
N VAL A 139 -19.46 9.99 -13.62
CA VAL A 139 -19.92 9.19 -12.48
C VAL A 139 -21.41 9.40 -12.23
N LYS A 140 -21.89 10.65 -12.20
CA LYS A 140 -23.30 11.01 -12.01
C LYS A 140 -24.21 10.39 -13.06
N HIS A 141 -23.80 10.44 -14.33
CA HIS A 141 -24.58 9.96 -15.46
C HIS A 141 -24.32 8.48 -15.81
N SER A 142 -23.47 7.79 -15.04
CA SER A 142 -23.16 6.38 -15.26
C SER A 142 -24.31 5.41 -14.97
N GLY A 143 -25.34 5.86 -14.23
CA GLY A 143 -26.40 5.01 -13.71
C GLY A 143 -26.03 4.21 -12.46
N TYR A 144 -24.79 4.32 -11.96
CA TYR A 144 -24.30 3.64 -10.76
C TYR A 144 -24.27 4.52 -9.50
N LEU A 145 -24.41 5.85 -9.61
CA LEU A 145 -24.47 6.75 -8.47
C LEU A 145 -25.84 6.65 -7.76
N LYS A 146 -26.00 5.58 -6.99
CA LYS A 146 -27.21 5.19 -6.25
C LYS A 146 -26.84 4.87 -4.80
N ASP A 147 -27.84 4.75 -3.94
CA ASP A 147 -27.57 4.34 -2.55
C ASP A 147 -26.86 2.99 -2.52
N GLY A 148 -25.84 2.86 -1.67
CA GLY A 148 -24.98 1.68 -1.60
C GLY A 148 -23.89 1.55 -2.68
N PHE A 149 -23.66 2.58 -3.52
CA PHE A 149 -22.55 2.52 -4.48
C PHE A 149 -21.17 2.50 -3.78
N SER A 150 -20.19 1.89 -4.44
CA SER A 150 -18.78 1.94 -4.04
C SER A 150 -17.95 2.60 -5.14
N PHE A 151 -16.87 3.28 -4.76
CA PHE A 151 -15.95 3.90 -5.69
C PHE A 151 -14.56 4.03 -5.07
N GLN A 152 -13.54 4.04 -5.94
CA GLN A 152 -12.16 4.29 -5.56
C GLN A 152 -11.64 5.48 -6.37
N THR A 153 -10.95 6.40 -5.70
CA THR A 153 -10.26 7.52 -6.35
C THR A 153 -8.75 7.30 -6.33
N GLY A 154 -8.04 8.08 -7.13
CA GLY A 154 -6.58 8.09 -7.08
C GLY A 154 -6.06 8.86 -5.87
N ALA A 155 -4.80 8.65 -5.54
CA ALA A 155 -4.19 9.20 -4.34
C ALA A 155 -3.85 10.71 -4.42
N GLY A 156 -4.11 11.39 -5.54
CA GLY A 156 -3.75 12.82 -5.69
C GLY A 156 -4.28 13.52 -6.94
N GLY A 157 -4.07 14.83 -6.99
CA GLY A 157 -4.31 15.66 -8.17
C GLY A 157 -5.78 15.70 -8.59
N ALA A 158 -6.03 15.63 -9.91
CA ALA A 158 -7.39 15.61 -10.45
C ALA A 158 -8.17 14.36 -10.00
N SER A 159 -7.51 13.19 -9.93
CA SER A 159 -8.17 11.94 -9.54
C SER A 159 -8.70 11.94 -8.12
N LEU A 160 -8.01 12.60 -7.19
CA LEU A 160 -8.49 12.83 -5.82
C LEU A 160 -9.57 13.92 -5.77
N ALA A 161 -9.43 14.97 -6.60
CA ALA A 161 -10.40 16.06 -6.67
C ALA A 161 -11.81 15.58 -7.10
N VAL A 162 -11.92 14.49 -7.86
CA VAL A 162 -13.21 13.87 -8.23
C VAL A 162 -14.04 13.53 -6.99
N ALA A 163 -13.42 13.08 -5.89
CA ALA A 163 -14.12 12.72 -4.66
C ALA A 163 -14.97 13.87 -4.13
N LYS A 164 -14.43 15.09 -4.13
CA LYS A 164 -15.13 16.30 -3.68
C LYS A 164 -16.36 16.60 -4.53
N TYR A 165 -16.25 16.51 -5.86
CA TYR A 165 -17.38 16.76 -6.75
C TYR A 165 -18.47 15.68 -6.61
N VAL A 166 -18.08 14.43 -6.41
CA VAL A 166 -19.03 13.32 -6.18
C VAL A 166 -19.76 13.51 -4.84
N GLU A 167 -19.05 13.90 -3.78
CA GLU A 167 -19.63 14.24 -2.48
C GLU A 167 -20.70 15.34 -2.61
N GLU A 168 -20.39 16.43 -3.32
CA GLU A 168 -21.34 17.52 -3.59
C GLU A 168 -22.60 17.08 -4.37
N MET A 169 -22.50 16.02 -5.18
CA MET A 169 -23.64 15.46 -5.91
C MET A 169 -24.52 14.56 -5.04
N ILE A 170 -23.92 13.89 -4.05
CA ILE A 170 -24.64 13.04 -3.08
C ILE A 170 -25.37 13.91 -2.07
N GLY A 171 -24.73 14.98 -1.56
CA GLY A 171 -25.30 15.88 -0.56
C GLY A 171 -26.39 16.84 -1.07
N LYS A 172 -26.72 16.83 -2.37
CA LYS A 172 -27.78 17.64 -2.98
C LYS A 172 -29.10 16.89 -3.18
N ARG A 173 -29.45 15.99 -2.26
CA ARG A 173 -30.77 15.35 -2.20
C ARG A 173 -31.65 16.02 -1.16
#